data_AF-A0A848IR75-F1
#
_entry.id   AF-A0A848IR75-F1
#
_cell.length_a   1.000
_cell.length_b   1.000
_cell.length_c   1.000
_cell.angle_alpha   90.00
_cell.angle_beta   90.00
_cell.angle_gamma   90.00
#
_symmetry.space_group_name_H-M   'P 1'
#
loop_
_entity.id
_entity.type
_entity.pdbx_description
1 polymer ?
#
loop_
_entity_poly.entity_id
_entity_poly.type
_entity_poly.pdbx_seq_one_letter_code
_entity_poly.pdbx_strand_id
1 'polypeptide(L)'
;MISLNTFMALSKIEKIKTLYLQGEFIVSIRYYKHKVNLYLLANNYVEVFYNPKTDKVDKIAPLDFTEKRMKFYTDQISLPAVS
;
A
#
# COMPACT_ATOMS: atom_id res chain seq x y z
N MET A 1 8.83 -14.70 8.10
CA MET A 1 8.30 -13.54 7.34
C MET A 1 9.46 -12.65 6.93
N ILE A 2 9.43 -12.06 5.74
CA ILE A 2 10.50 -11.17 5.24
C ILE A 2 10.54 -9.86 6.05
N SER A 3 11.73 -9.35 6.39
CA SER A 3 11.87 -8.05 7.05
C SER A 3 11.63 -6.90 6.06
N LEU A 4 11.22 -5.72 6.55
CA LEU A 4 11.04 -4.55 5.69
C LEU A 4 12.32 -4.17 4.94
N ASN A 5 13.48 -4.20 5.59
CA ASN A 5 14.76 -3.87 4.96
C ASN A 5 15.11 -4.84 3.84
N THR A 6 14.93 -6.15 4.07
CA THR A 6 15.12 -7.18 3.05
C THR A 6 14.15 -6.98 1.89
N PHE A 7 12.88 -6.72 2.18
CA PHE A 7 11.86 -6.43 1.17
C PHE A 7 12.20 -5.21 0.32
N MET A 8 12.68 -4.13 0.95
CA MET A 8 13.04 -2.89 0.25
C MET A 8 14.28 -3.04 -0.64
N ALA A 9 15.11 -4.06 -0.41
CA ALA A 9 16.24 -4.40 -1.28
C ALA A 9 15.85 -5.22 -2.53
N LEU A 10 14.65 -5.80 -2.56
CA LEU A 10 14.18 -6.61 -3.70
C LEU A 10 13.97 -5.77 -4.96
N SER A 11 14.03 -6.43 -6.13
CA SER A 11 13.61 -5.82 -7.38
C SER A 11 12.12 -5.46 -7.34
N LYS A 12 11.70 -4.53 -8.20
CA LYS A 12 10.29 -4.10 -8.26
C LYS A 12 9.32 -5.27 -8.52
N ILE A 13 9.70 -6.19 -9.41
CA ILE A 13 8.88 -7.37 -9.74
C ILE A 13 8.76 -8.29 -8.53
N GLU A 14 9.87 -8.55 -7.83
CA GLU A 14 9.87 -9.37 -6.62
C GLU A 14 9.10 -8.73 -5.48
N LYS A 15 9.16 -7.40 -5.31
CA LYS A 15 8.33 -6.67 -4.35
C LYS A 15 6.85 -6.88 -4.62
N ILE A 16 6.42 -6.75 -5.89
CA ILE A 16 5.02 -6.96 -6.28
C ILE A 16 4.60 -8.41 -5.99
N LYS A 17 5.41 -9.39 -6.41
CA LYS A 17 5.13 -10.81 -6.12
C LYS A 17 5.03 -11.07 -4.62
N THR A 18 5.94 -10.51 -3.83
CA THR A 18 5.98 -10.69 -2.37
C THR A 18 4.76 -10.08 -1.71
N LEU A 19 4.36 -8.86 -2.09
CA LEU A 19 3.14 -8.23 -1.56
C LEU A 19 1.89 -9.02 -1.94
N TYR A 20 1.82 -9.55 -3.16
CA TYR A 20 0.67 -10.34 -3.60
C TYR A 20 0.56 -11.70 -2.89
N LEU A 21 1.70 -12.34 -2.60
CA LEU A 21 1.76 -13.68 -2.00
C LEU A 21 1.75 -13.68 -0.47
N GLN A 22 2.30 -12.62 0.15
CA GLN A 22 2.57 -12.58 1.60
C GLN A 22 2.00 -11.33 2.29
N GLY A 23 1.61 -10.31 1.52
CA GLY A 23 1.01 -9.10 2.06
C GLY A 23 -0.50 -9.23 2.20
N GLU A 24 -1.04 -8.64 3.26
CA GLU A 24 -2.47 -8.46 3.42
C GLU A 24 -2.88 -7.14 2.79
N PHE A 25 -3.86 -7.15 1.89
CA PHE A 25 -4.41 -5.92 1.32
C PHE A 25 -5.34 -5.25 2.35
N ILE A 26 -5.05 -4.00 2.68
CA ILE A 26 -5.82 -3.25 3.69
C ILE A 26 -6.87 -2.38 3.01
N VAL A 27 -6.44 -1.47 2.16
CA VAL A 27 -7.33 -0.50 1.51
C VAL A 27 -6.70 0.06 0.24
N SER A 28 -7.54 0.60 -0.63
CA SER A 28 -7.09 1.39 -1.76
C SER A 28 -7.72 2.77 -1.73
N ILE A 29 -6.91 3.79 -1.95
CA ILE A 29 -7.35 5.18 -2.04
C ILE A 29 -6.98 5.76 -3.41
N ARG A 30 -7.71 6.80 -3.82
CA ARG A 30 -7.27 7.67 -4.92
C ARG A 30 -6.46 8.81 -4.31
N TYR A 31 -5.23 9.01 -4.80
CA TYR A 31 -4.38 10.10 -4.36
C TYR A 31 -3.68 10.72 -5.56
N TYR A 32 -4.01 11.98 -5.86
CA TYR A 32 -3.62 12.66 -7.10
C TYR A 32 -3.92 11.81 -8.35
N LYS A 33 -2.86 11.45 -9.10
CA LYS A 33 -2.94 10.68 -10.35
C LYS A 33 -2.83 9.17 -10.13
N HIS A 34 -2.73 8.72 -8.89
CA HIS A 34 -2.48 7.33 -8.54
C HIS A 34 -3.67 6.69 -7.82
N LYS A 35 -3.85 5.40 -8.06
CA LYS A 35 -4.49 4.49 -7.11
C LYS A 35 -3.40 4.00 -6.18
N VAL A 36 -3.51 4.27 -4.89
CA VAL A 36 -2.55 3.82 -3.89
C VAL A 36 -3.16 2.65 -3.14
N ASN A 37 -2.50 1.50 -3.21
CA ASN A 37 -2.89 0.31 -2.45
C ASN A 37 -2.01 0.20 -1.22
N LEU A 38 -2.63 0.09 -0.05
CA LEU A 38 -1.95 -0.12 1.22
C LEU A 38 -1.98 -1.60 1.56
N TYR A 39 -0.81 -2.16 1.83
CA TYR A 39 -0.62 -3.54 2.28
C TYR A 39 0.01 -3.58 3.66
N LEU A 40 -0.32 -4.61 4.44
CA LEU A 40 0.40 -4.98 5.65
C LEU A 40 1.29 -6.19 5.34
N LEU A 41 2.61 -6.04 5.49
CA LEU A 41 3.60 -7.09 5.26
C LEU A 41 4.47 -7.21 6.52
N ALA A 42 4.40 -8.35 7.22
CA ALA A 42 5.22 -8.63 8.39
C ALA A 42 5.22 -7.46 9.41
N ASN A 43 4.02 -6.97 9.75
CA ASN A 43 3.76 -5.83 10.63
C ASN A 43 4.20 -4.45 10.13
N ASN A 44 4.58 -4.33 8.86
CA ASN A 44 4.95 -3.07 8.23
C ASN A 44 3.95 -2.68 7.15
N TYR A 45 3.49 -1.44 7.18
CA TYR A 45 2.63 -0.91 6.13
C TYR A 45 3.45 -0.50 4.90
N VAL A 46 2.99 -0.91 3.72
CA VAL A 46 3.65 -0.65 2.43
C VAL A 46 2.63 -0.09 1.44
N GLU A 47 2.99 1.01 0.81
CA GLU A 47 2.20 1.69 -0.22
C GLU A 47 2.67 1.30 -1.62
N VAL A 48 1.72 0.93 -2.48
CA VAL A 48 1.95 0.67 -3.92
C VAL A 48 1.20 1.72 -4.72
N PHE A 49 1.95 2.59 -5.40
CA PHE A 49 1.41 3.68 -6.22
C PHE A 49 1.22 3.19 -7.65
N TYR A 50 0.00 2.86 -8.02
CA TYR A 50 -0.37 2.44 -9.38
C TYR A 50 -0.92 3.62 -10.19
N ASN A 51 -0.39 3.79 -11.40
CA ASN A 51 -0.83 4.80 -12.35
C ASN A 51 -1.75 4.16 -13.40
N PRO A 52 -3.07 4.43 -13.34
CA PRO A 52 -4.03 3.83 -14.27
C PRO A 52 -3.90 4.35 -15.71
N LYS A 53 -3.24 5.49 -15.94
CA LYS A 53 -3.06 6.03 -17.30
C LYS A 53 -1.97 5.30 -18.08
N THR A 54 -0.93 4.86 -17.37
CA THR A 54 0.22 4.18 -17.98
C THR A 54 0.24 2.69 -17.73
N ASP A 55 -0.75 2.17 -16.98
CA ASP A 55 -0.86 0.77 -16.54
C ASP A 55 0.42 0.26 -15.86
N LYS A 56 0.96 1.06 -14.93
CA LYS A 56 2.24 0.77 -14.27
C LYS A 56 2.20 1.10 -12.79
N VAL A 57 2.91 0.29 -12.00
CA VAL A 57 3.30 0.67 -10.65
C VAL A 57 4.41 1.71 -10.76
N ASP A 58 4.23 2.92 -10.26
CA ASP A 58 5.24 3.97 -10.31
C ASP A 58 6.20 3.86 -9.11
N LYS A 59 5.68 3.52 -7.93
CA LYS A 59 6.46 3.49 -6.67
C LYS A 59 5.94 2.40 -5.73
N ILE A 60 6.86 1.82 -4.96
CA ILE A 60 6.57 0.98 -3.79
C ILE A 60 7.41 1.52 -2.64
N ALA A 61 6.79 1.87 -1.51
CA ALA A 61 7.49 2.46 -0.38
C ALA A 61 6.82 2.09 0.95
N PRO A 62 7.55 2.11 2.08
CA PRO A 62 6.92 2.06 3.40
C PRO A 62 5.93 3.21 3.57
N LEU A 63 4.91 2.98 4.38
CA LEU A 63 3.97 4.02 4.76
C LEU A 63 4.70 5.14 5.52
N ASP A 64 4.49 6.37 5.07
CA ASP A 64 4.93 7.57 5.77
C ASP A 64 3.74 8.19 6.51
N PHE A 65 3.79 8.14 7.84
CA PHE A 65 2.72 8.61 8.72
C PHE A 65 2.60 10.14 8.78
N THR A 66 3.56 10.88 8.26
CA THR A 66 3.55 12.36 8.26
C THR A 66 2.75 12.95 7.10
N GLU A 67 2.37 12.11 6.15
CA GLU A 67 1.81 12.54 4.88
C GLU A 67 0.31 12.76 4.92
N LYS A 68 -0.19 13.74 4.15
CA LYS A 68 -1.62 14.11 4.10
C LYS A 68 -2.54 12.96 3.69
N ARG A 69 -1.99 11.93 3.03
CA ARG A 69 -2.74 10.75 2.61
C ARG A 69 -3.23 9.89 3.78
N MET A 70 -2.66 10.04 4.98
CA MET A 70 -3.11 9.32 6.18
C MET A 70 -4.60 9.53 6.47
N LYS A 71 -5.11 10.75 6.25
CA LYS A 71 -6.54 11.05 6.42
C LYS A 71 -7.43 10.17 5.53
N PHE A 72 -7.00 9.89 4.30
CA PHE A 72 -7.78 9.06 3.38
C PHE A 72 -7.84 7.60 3.81
N TYR A 73 -6.81 7.09 4.51
CA TYR A 73 -6.84 5.74 5.05
C TYR A 73 -7.77 5.64 6.26
N THR A 74 -7.75 6.64 7.15
CA THR A 74 -8.61 6.65 8.35
C THR A 74 -10.08 6.89 8.01
N ASP A 75 -10.36 7.68 6.97
CA ASP A 75 -11.72 7.97 6.52
C ASP A 75 -12.45 6.74 5.92
N GLN A 76 -11.72 5.65 5.63
CA GLN A 76 -12.30 4.42 5.04
C GLN A 76 -12.80 3.41 6.09
N ILE A 77 -12.68 3.71 7.38
CA ILE A 77 -13.27 2.88 8.43
C ILE A 77 -14.78 3.16 8.46
N SER A 78 -15.55 2.41 7.68
CA SER A 78 -17.00 2.36 7.80
C SER A 78 -17.34 1.69 9.13
N LEU A 79 -17.81 2.47 10.10
CA LEU A 79 -18.42 1.90 11.30
C LEU A 79 -19.72 1.20 10.89
N PRO A 80 -20.00 -0.01 11.41
CA PRO A 80 -21.28 -0.64 11.18
C PRO A 80 -22.39 0.29 11.68
N ALA A 81 -23.37 0.57 10.83
CA ALA A 81 -24.57 1.26 11.26
C ALA A 81 -25.25 0.39 12.32
N VAL A 82 -25.33 0.88 13.55
CA VAL A 82 -26.13 0.22 14.58
C VAL A 82 -27.57 0.34 14.13
N SER A 83 -28.17 -0.81 13.79
CA SER A 83 -29.59 -0.94 13.45
C SER A 83 -30.41 -1.03 14.73
#